data_AF-A0A7S3EQJ0-F1
#
_entry.id   AF-A0A7S3EQJ0-F1
#
_cell.length_a   1.000
_cell.length_b   1.000
_cell.length_c   1.000
_cell.angle_alpha   90.00
_cell.angle_beta   90.00
_cell.angle_gamma   90.00
#
_symmetry.space_group_name_H-M   'P 1'
#
loop_
_entity.id
_entity.type
_entity.pdbx_description
1 polymer ?
#
loop_
_entity_poly.entity_id
_entity_poly.type
_entity_poly.pdbx_seq_one_letter_code
_entity_poly.pdbx_strand_id
1 'polypeptide(L)'
;RLRLGTGRNQMSPSVFVSARTDTLLTSSFFLLVAAVFATLLGGGLPRGCPLGPAAAAGYLVACCLALMPTIMLIKRTSGWLGGLASRHLLASQPLRKMRNRVKFEDQCWQLVIHSSMTALEVYILFVDGGGEDWLHSFRAIWSEHPDVQVHSKSSVHLLYLMQMGIWIVTALSHRFVEERHKDYVLMFSHHIVTIMLVWLSYTYGFLRIGTAGERHAHKPPSVLQPQAYGMRVCGRRLTSMCHCGQDSRPGMRQIPLVRSRLPDPACQ
;
A
#
# COMPACT_ATOMS: atom_id res chain seq x y z
N ARG A 1 -2.38 -56.65 38.06
CA ARG A 1 -2.00 -56.51 36.63
C ARG A 1 -2.03 -55.02 36.27
N LEU A 2 -0.87 -54.35 36.37
CA LEU A 2 -0.70 -52.95 35.95
C LEU A 2 -0.69 -52.89 34.42
N ARG A 3 -1.73 -52.32 33.80
CA ARG A 3 -1.67 -51.91 32.39
C ARG A 3 -0.90 -50.59 32.33
N LEU A 4 0.41 -50.69 32.09
CA LEU A 4 1.20 -49.59 31.56
C LEU A 4 0.68 -49.28 30.15
N GLY A 5 -0.23 -48.30 30.07
CA GLY A 5 -0.58 -47.67 28.81
C GLY A 5 0.62 -46.87 28.33
N THR A 6 1.44 -47.48 27.48
CA THR A 6 2.44 -46.79 26.67
C THR A 6 1.70 -45.78 25.79
N GLY A 7 1.69 -44.53 26.25
CA GLY A 7 1.29 -43.38 25.45
C GLY A 7 2.26 -43.22 24.30
N ARG A 8 2.08 -44.00 23.23
CA ARG A 8 2.60 -43.64 21.91
C ARG A 8 2.05 -42.26 21.62
N ASN A 9 2.94 -41.27 21.61
CA ASN A 9 2.71 -40.04 20.89
C ASN A 9 2.35 -40.45 19.46
N GLN A 10 1.04 -40.50 19.15
CA GLN A 10 0.58 -40.56 17.78
C GLN A 10 1.06 -39.27 17.12
N MET A 11 2.23 -39.34 16.48
CA MET A 11 2.48 -38.46 15.33
C MET A 11 1.32 -38.72 14.38
N SER A 12 0.58 -37.66 14.08
CA SER A 12 -0.45 -37.69 13.06
C SER A 12 0.17 -38.32 11.80
N PRO A 13 -0.53 -39.21 11.09
CA PRO A 13 0.02 -39.76 9.84
C PRO A 13 0.38 -38.57 8.94
N SER A 14 1.66 -38.50 8.56
CA SER A 14 2.13 -37.48 7.62
C SER A 14 1.27 -37.59 6.36
N VAL A 15 0.64 -36.48 5.99
CA VAL A 15 -0.29 -36.48 4.88
C VAL A 15 0.51 -36.71 3.60
N PHE A 16 0.24 -37.82 2.93
CA PHE A 16 0.92 -38.17 1.69
C PHE A 16 0.37 -37.30 0.57
N VAL A 17 1.16 -36.29 0.17
CA VAL A 17 0.88 -35.46 -1.00
C VAL A 17 1.62 -36.08 -2.19
N SER A 18 0.94 -36.22 -3.33
CA SER A 18 1.60 -36.78 -4.52
C SER A 18 2.77 -35.89 -4.95
N ALA A 19 3.89 -36.50 -5.36
CA ALA A 19 5.07 -35.76 -5.79
C ALA A 19 4.75 -34.76 -6.92
N ARG A 20 3.84 -35.13 -7.83
CA ARG A 20 3.39 -34.25 -8.91
C ARG A 20 2.69 -33.00 -8.37
N THR A 21 1.73 -33.16 -7.46
CA THR A 21 1.03 -32.04 -6.82
C THR A 21 2.00 -31.13 -6.09
N ASP A 22 2.92 -31.74 -5.35
CA ASP A 22 3.92 -31.03 -4.56
C ASP A 22 4.87 -30.20 -5.44
N THR A 23 5.36 -30.78 -6.54
CA THR A 23 6.18 -30.08 -7.54
C THR A 23 5.39 -28.97 -8.21
N LEU A 24 4.17 -29.23 -8.68
CA LEU A 24 3.35 -28.22 -9.36
C LEU A 24 3.08 -27.01 -8.48
N LEU A 25 2.69 -27.23 -7.22
CA LEU A 25 2.47 -26.17 -6.25
C LEU A 25 3.76 -25.36 -6.02
N THR A 26 4.87 -26.06 -5.73
CA THR A 26 6.15 -25.43 -5.43
C THR A 26 6.66 -24.61 -6.62
N SER A 27 6.61 -25.16 -7.83
CA SER A 27 6.99 -24.45 -9.07
C SER A 27 6.10 -23.25 -9.32
N SER A 28 4.78 -23.38 -9.13
CA SER A 28 3.84 -22.26 -9.31
C SER A 28 4.14 -21.12 -8.34
N PHE A 29 4.43 -21.42 -7.08
CA PHE A 29 4.83 -20.43 -6.09
C PHE A 29 6.10 -19.69 -6.51
N PHE A 30 7.18 -20.39 -6.87
CA PHE A 30 8.43 -19.74 -7.24
C PHE A 30 8.33 -18.96 -8.55
N LEU A 31 7.56 -19.44 -9.53
CA LEU A 31 7.26 -18.69 -10.75
C LEU A 31 6.48 -17.41 -10.44
N LEU A 32 5.50 -17.47 -9.55
CA LEU A 32 4.75 -16.29 -9.12
C LEU A 32 5.65 -15.27 -8.41
N VAL A 33 6.49 -15.71 -7.48
CA VAL A 33 7.44 -14.82 -6.79
C VAL A 33 8.45 -14.21 -7.78
N ALA A 34 8.98 -15.01 -8.71
CA ALA A 34 9.87 -14.52 -9.76
C ALA A 34 9.17 -13.49 -10.65
N ALA A 35 7.90 -13.72 -11.01
CA ALA A 35 7.09 -12.78 -11.77
C ALA A 35 6.92 -11.45 -11.00
N VAL A 36 6.57 -11.50 -9.70
CA VAL A 36 6.47 -10.31 -8.84
C VAL A 36 7.76 -9.49 -8.89
N PHE A 37 8.92 -10.11 -8.67
CA PHE A 37 10.21 -9.41 -8.72
C PHE A 37 10.55 -8.87 -10.10
N ALA A 38 10.31 -9.66 -11.16
CA ALA A 38 10.55 -9.22 -12.54
C ALA A 38 9.69 -8.00 -12.88
N THR A 39 8.41 -8.01 -12.48
CA THR A 39 7.51 -6.88 -12.69
C THR A 39 7.89 -5.66 -11.83
N LEU A 40 8.32 -5.84 -10.58
CA LEU A 40 8.82 -4.75 -9.73
C LEU A 40 10.04 -4.08 -10.36
N LEU A 41 11.05 -4.87 -10.73
CA LEU A 41 12.31 -4.39 -11.31
C LEU A 41 12.11 -3.78 -12.71
N GLY A 42 11.15 -4.30 -13.47
CA GLY A 42 10.74 -3.76 -14.77
C GLY A 42 9.90 -2.48 -14.69
N GLY A 43 9.64 -1.94 -13.49
CA GLY A 43 8.90 -0.70 -13.31
C GLY A 43 7.38 -0.85 -13.33
N GLY A 44 6.86 -2.06 -13.11
CA GLY A 44 5.43 -2.35 -12.88
C GLY A 44 4.94 -1.85 -11.53
N LEU A 45 5.32 -0.63 -11.14
CA LEU A 45 4.85 0.04 -9.95
C LEU A 45 3.57 0.83 -10.27
N PRO A 46 2.66 0.99 -9.30
CA PRO A 46 1.45 1.77 -9.50
C PRO A 46 1.80 3.25 -9.76
N ARG A 47 0.96 3.94 -10.52
CA ARG A 47 1.13 5.38 -10.74
C ARG A 47 1.11 6.13 -9.41
N GLY A 48 2.05 7.04 -9.21
CA GLY A 48 2.18 7.81 -7.97
C GLY A 48 3.07 7.16 -6.91
N CYS A 49 3.58 5.94 -7.14
CA CYS A 49 4.52 5.31 -6.21
C CYS A 49 5.79 6.17 -6.06
N PRO A 50 6.14 6.62 -4.84
CA PRO A 50 7.32 7.44 -4.61
C PRO A 50 8.62 6.61 -4.58
N LEU A 51 8.52 5.28 -4.57
CA LEU A 51 9.65 4.37 -4.56
C LEU A 51 10.10 4.06 -5.99
N GLY A 52 11.42 4.01 -6.22
CA GLY A 52 11.98 3.47 -7.46
C GLY A 52 11.84 1.93 -7.53
N PRO A 53 11.85 1.33 -8.74
CA PRO A 53 11.76 -0.12 -8.95
C PRO A 53 12.70 -0.95 -8.08
N ALA A 54 13.98 -0.57 -8.05
CA ALA A 54 15.00 -1.25 -7.25
C ALA A 54 14.77 -1.08 -5.74
N ALA A 55 14.30 0.10 -5.30
CA ALA A 55 14.02 0.36 -3.90
C ALA A 55 12.81 -0.46 -3.41
N ALA A 56 11.75 -0.56 -4.21
CA ALA A 56 10.58 -1.39 -3.89
C ALA A 56 10.94 -2.88 -3.82
N ALA A 57 11.72 -3.40 -4.77
CA ALA A 57 12.22 -4.76 -4.74
C ALA A 57 13.13 -5.01 -3.52
N GLY A 58 14.05 -4.08 -3.24
CA GLY A 58 14.94 -4.16 -2.08
C GLY A 58 14.18 -4.14 -0.76
N TYR A 59 13.14 -3.32 -0.64
CA TYR A 59 12.25 -3.29 0.52
C TYR A 59 11.54 -4.63 0.71
N LEU A 60 10.98 -5.21 -0.35
CA LEU A 60 10.33 -6.53 -0.29
C LEU A 60 11.30 -7.62 0.18
N VAL A 61 12.55 -7.63 -0.33
CA VAL A 61 13.59 -8.56 0.13
C VAL A 61 13.90 -8.33 1.60
N ALA A 62 14.09 -7.08 2.03
CA ALA A 62 14.36 -6.74 3.42
C ALA A 62 13.23 -7.20 4.35
N CYS A 63 11.97 -6.98 3.97
CA CYS A 63 10.81 -7.51 4.69
C CYS A 63 10.87 -9.04 4.81
N CYS A 64 11.11 -9.76 3.71
CA CYS A 64 11.20 -11.21 3.73
C CYS A 64 12.31 -11.72 4.68
N LEU A 65 13.49 -11.07 4.65
CA LEU A 65 14.61 -11.41 5.52
C LEU A 65 14.36 -11.08 6.99
N ALA A 66 13.65 -10.00 7.28
CA ALA A 66 13.33 -9.58 8.66
C ALA A 66 12.17 -10.38 9.28
N LEU A 67 11.22 -10.85 8.47
CA LEU A 67 10.01 -11.53 8.95
C LEU A 67 10.31 -12.92 9.54
N MET A 68 11.17 -13.72 8.93
CA MET A 68 11.53 -15.04 9.49
C MET A 68 12.12 -14.97 10.92
N PRO A 69 13.18 -14.18 11.19
CA PRO A 69 13.70 -14.05 12.54
C PRO A 69 12.67 -13.42 13.49
N THR A 70 11.82 -12.52 13.01
CA THR A 70 10.72 -11.94 13.80
C THR A 70 9.71 -13.00 14.23
N ILE A 71 9.26 -13.87 13.30
CA ILE A 71 8.35 -14.98 13.59
C ILE A 71 9.00 -15.93 14.61
N MET A 72 10.27 -16.31 14.42
CA MET A 72 10.98 -17.17 15.37
C MET A 72 11.12 -16.55 16.75
N LEU A 73 11.37 -15.24 16.83
CA LEU A 73 11.45 -14.50 18.09
C LEU A 73 10.09 -14.48 18.79
N ILE A 74 9.00 -14.21 18.07
CA ILE A 74 7.64 -14.21 18.62
C ILE A 74 7.27 -15.62 19.13
N LYS A 75 7.57 -16.68 18.38
CA LYS A 75 7.34 -18.07 18.81
C LYS A 75 8.12 -18.39 20.09
N ARG A 76 9.41 -18.01 20.15
CA ARG A 76 10.25 -18.26 21.32
C ARG A 76 9.76 -17.51 22.56
N THR A 77 9.43 -16.23 22.41
CA THR A 77 8.98 -15.37 23.51
C THR A 77 7.59 -15.76 24.01
N SER A 78 6.63 -16.01 23.10
CA SER A 78 5.30 -16.52 23.46
C SER A 78 5.38 -17.89 24.14
N GLY A 79 6.20 -18.82 23.63
CA GLY A 79 6.39 -20.13 24.26
C GLY A 79 7.00 -20.06 25.65
N TRP A 80 7.85 -19.06 25.93
CA TRP A 80 8.42 -18.81 27.26
C TRP A 80 7.37 -18.18 28.19
N LEU A 81 6.74 -17.07 27.78
CA LEU A 81 5.70 -16.36 28.55
C LEU A 81 4.50 -17.27 28.84
N GLY A 82 4.00 -17.97 27.82
CA GLY A 82 2.92 -18.93 27.95
C GLY A 82 3.29 -20.08 28.88
N GLY A 83 4.53 -20.58 28.82
CA GLY A 83 5.03 -21.59 29.74
C GLY A 83 5.02 -21.11 31.20
N LEU A 84 5.41 -19.87 31.45
CA LEU A 84 5.37 -19.25 32.77
C LEU A 84 3.92 -19.09 33.25
N ALA A 85 3.06 -18.45 32.44
CA ALA A 85 1.64 -18.27 32.74
C ALA A 85 0.93 -19.62 32.99
N SER A 86 1.22 -20.64 32.19
CA SER A 86 0.66 -21.97 32.35
C SER A 86 1.09 -22.67 33.64
N ARG A 87 2.24 -22.33 34.22
CA ARG A 87 2.70 -22.90 35.50
C ARG A 87 2.10 -22.18 36.69
N HIS A 88 1.98 -20.86 36.61
CA HIS A 88 1.59 -20.02 37.74
C HIS A 88 0.09 -19.70 37.79
N LEU A 89 -0.61 -19.66 36.65
CA LEU A 89 -2.00 -19.20 36.56
C LEU A 89 -3.00 -20.33 36.25
N LEU A 90 -2.55 -21.46 35.72
CA LEU A 90 -3.42 -22.52 35.21
C LEU A 90 -3.17 -23.85 35.93
N ALA A 91 -4.14 -24.32 36.71
CA ALA A 91 -4.04 -25.57 37.48
C ALA A 91 -3.76 -26.81 36.60
N SER A 92 -4.27 -26.84 35.37
CA SER A 92 -4.13 -27.98 34.45
C SER A 92 -2.81 -28.01 33.67
N GLN A 93 -2.00 -26.95 33.75
CA GLN A 93 -0.73 -26.77 33.02
C GLN A 93 -0.77 -27.24 31.55
N PRO A 94 -1.70 -26.69 30.73
CA PRO A 94 -1.98 -27.21 29.39
C PRO A 94 -0.78 -27.16 28.44
N LEU A 95 0.17 -26.24 28.66
CA LEU A 95 1.36 -26.05 27.83
C LEU A 95 2.56 -26.93 28.24
N ARG A 96 2.40 -27.82 29.24
CA ARG A 96 3.44 -28.79 29.61
C ARG A 96 3.69 -29.82 28.50
N LYS A 97 2.66 -30.14 27.70
CA LYS A 97 2.78 -31.06 26.56
C LYS A 97 3.36 -30.31 25.36
N MET A 98 4.47 -30.82 24.79
CA MET A 98 5.16 -30.20 23.66
C MET A 98 4.21 -29.86 22.49
N ARG A 99 3.33 -30.79 22.12
CA ARG A 99 2.33 -30.59 21.06
C ARG A 99 1.42 -29.37 21.31
N ASN A 100 0.98 -29.17 22.56
CA ASN A 100 0.12 -28.04 22.90
C ASN A 100 0.91 -26.73 22.88
N ARG A 101 2.18 -26.77 23.31
CA ARG A 101 3.08 -25.62 23.27
C ARG A 101 3.38 -25.17 21.84
N VAL A 102 3.70 -26.10 20.94
CA VAL A 102 3.93 -25.78 19.51
C VAL A 102 2.69 -25.12 18.90
N LYS A 103 1.50 -25.70 19.09
CA LYS A 103 0.24 -25.10 18.61
C LYS A 103 -0.01 -23.71 19.20
N PHE A 104 0.28 -23.52 20.48
CA PHE A 104 0.14 -22.22 21.12
C PHE A 104 1.09 -21.19 20.51
N GLU A 105 2.35 -21.54 20.32
CA GLU A 105 3.35 -20.68 19.65
C GLU A 105 2.92 -20.34 18.22
N ASP A 106 2.40 -21.32 17.48
CA ASP A 106 1.88 -21.15 16.13
C ASP A 106 0.70 -20.15 16.08
N GLN A 107 -0.22 -20.24 17.04
CA GLN A 107 -1.34 -19.30 17.12
C GLN A 107 -0.91 -17.91 17.60
N CYS A 108 0.06 -17.83 18.52
CA CYS A 108 0.54 -16.55 19.04
C CYS A 108 1.23 -15.70 17.97
N TRP A 109 2.11 -16.28 17.15
CA TRP A 109 2.78 -15.47 16.12
C TRP A 109 1.79 -14.99 15.06
N GLN A 110 0.80 -15.82 14.70
CA GLN A 110 -0.28 -15.42 13.78
C GLN A 110 -1.08 -14.26 14.37
N LEU A 111 -1.49 -14.37 15.65
CA LEU A 111 -2.23 -13.31 16.33
C LEU A 111 -1.45 -11.99 16.36
N VAL A 112 -0.15 -12.03 16.70
CA VAL A 112 0.69 -10.84 16.76
C VAL A 112 0.81 -10.18 15.39
N ILE A 113 1.11 -10.95 14.34
CA ILE A 113 1.22 -10.40 12.98
C ILE A 113 -0.11 -9.81 12.53
N HIS A 114 -1.23 -10.53 12.64
CA HIS A 114 -2.55 -10.03 12.21
C HIS A 114 -2.96 -8.79 13.00
N SER A 115 -2.74 -8.76 14.32
CA SER A 115 -3.07 -7.60 15.15
C SER A 115 -2.20 -6.40 14.78
N SER A 116 -0.91 -6.61 14.54
CA SER A 116 0.02 -5.53 14.14
C SER A 116 -0.31 -4.95 12.77
N MET A 117 -0.66 -5.81 11.79
CA MET A 117 -1.07 -5.39 10.46
C MET A 117 -2.41 -4.67 10.49
N THR A 118 -3.38 -5.19 11.25
CA THR A 118 -4.69 -4.51 11.44
C THR A 118 -4.50 -3.14 12.07
N ALA A 119 -3.65 -3.03 13.10
CA ALA A 119 -3.36 -1.74 13.74
C ALA A 119 -2.67 -0.76 12.79
N LEU A 120 -1.73 -1.24 11.97
CA LEU A 120 -1.04 -0.43 10.96
C LEU A 120 -2.00 0.03 9.85
N GLU A 121 -2.86 -0.86 9.35
CA GLU A 121 -3.90 -0.55 8.37
C GLU A 121 -4.86 0.51 8.91
N VAL A 122 -5.35 0.33 10.14
CA VAL A 122 -6.19 1.34 10.81
C VAL A 122 -5.45 2.66 10.97
N TYR A 123 -4.17 2.66 11.33
CA TYR A 123 -3.39 3.89 11.42
C TYR A 123 -3.27 4.60 10.06
N ILE A 124 -2.93 3.87 9.00
CA ILE A 124 -2.80 4.42 7.64
C ILE A 124 -4.13 4.97 7.14
N LEU A 125 -5.24 4.29 7.46
CA LEU A 125 -6.58 4.69 7.06
C LEU A 125 -7.12 5.90 7.83
N PHE A 126 -6.97 5.93 9.15
CA PHE A 126 -7.68 6.90 10.00
C PHE A 126 -6.79 8.04 10.48
N VAL A 127 -5.46 7.91 10.44
CA VAL A 127 -4.55 8.88 11.05
C VAL A 127 -3.58 9.46 10.01
N ASP A 128 -3.02 8.63 9.15
CA ASP A 128 -1.97 9.07 8.22
C ASP A 128 -2.48 10.09 7.18
N GLY A 129 -1.84 11.25 7.14
CA GLY A 129 -2.19 12.34 6.22
C GLY A 129 -3.52 13.04 6.51
N GLY A 130 -4.06 12.91 7.73
CA GLY A 130 -5.30 13.58 8.17
C GLY A 130 -6.54 12.69 8.24
N GLY A 131 -6.40 11.38 7.99
CA GLY A 131 -7.51 10.45 7.89
C GLY A 131 -8.20 10.50 6.53
N GLU A 132 -8.87 9.40 6.20
CA GLU A 132 -9.49 9.17 4.90
C GLU A 132 -11.02 9.45 4.93
N ASP A 133 -11.46 10.55 4.33
CA ASP A 133 -12.85 11.05 4.43
C ASP A 133 -13.93 10.10 3.86
N TRP A 134 -13.58 9.20 2.93
CA TRP A 134 -14.54 8.32 2.25
C TRP A 134 -14.94 7.10 3.10
N LEU A 135 -14.28 6.83 4.24
CA LEU A 135 -14.67 5.77 5.19
C LEU A 135 -16.11 5.95 5.71
N HIS A 136 -16.62 7.18 5.66
CA HIS A 136 -17.99 7.52 6.06
C HIS A 136 -19.04 7.19 4.99
N SER A 137 -18.64 6.76 3.78
CA SER A 137 -19.56 6.45 2.69
C SER A 137 -19.13 5.20 1.94
N PHE A 138 -19.72 4.04 2.30
CA PHE A 138 -19.55 2.78 1.57
C PHE A 138 -19.76 2.90 0.05
N ARG A 139 -20.58 3.86 -0.39
CA ARG A 139 -20.85 4.13 -1.80
C ARG A 139 -19.67 4.75 -2.55
N ALA A 140 -18.80 5.48 -1.84
CA ALA A 140 -17.61 6.12 -2.41
C ALA A 140 -16.47 5.11 -2.67
N ILE A 141 -16.50 3.94 -2.02
CA ILE A 141 -15.56 2.84 -2.26
C ILE A 141 -15.77 2.24 -3.66
N TRP A 142 -17.04 2.17 -4.09
CA TRP A 142 -17.45 1.53 -5.35
C TRP A 142 -17.78 2.52 -6.48
N SER A 143 -17.68 3.83 -6.24
CA SER A 143 -17.96 4.82 -7.27
C SER A 143 -16.81 4.90 -8.28
N GLU A 144 -17.14 4.79 -9.57
CA GLU A 144 -16.19 5.00 -10.66
C GLU A 144 -15.57 6.39 -10.52
N HIS A 145 -14.26 6.43 -10.28
CA HIS A 145 -13.51 7.68 -10.32
C HIS A 145 -13.05 7.89 -11.77
N PRO A 146 -13.24 9.08 -12.36
CA PRO A 146 -12.89 9.34 -13.75
C PRO A 146 -11.39 9.20 -14.04
N ASP A 147 -10.55 9.28 -13.00
CA ASP A 147 -9.10 9.08 -13.08
C ASP A 147 -8.65 7.82 -12.33
N VAL A 148 -7.63 7.14 -12.89
CA VAL A 148 -6.90 6.04 -12.23
C VAL A 148 -6.45 6.51 -10.84
N GLN A 149 -6.78 5.73 -9.81
CA GLN A 149 -6.56 6.09 -8.40
C GLN A 149 -5.05 6.23 -8.11
N VAL A 150 -4.53 7.46 -8.16
CA VAL A 150 -3.10 7.74 -7.92
C VAL A 150 -2.90 7.94 -6.42
N HIS A 151 -2.59 6.87 -5.69
CA HIS A 151 -2.16 7.02 -4.30
C HIS A 151 -0.69 7.43 -4.28
N SER A 152 -0.42 8.65 -3.81
CA SER A 152 0.95 9.16 -3.65
C SER A 152 1.53 8.88 -2.25
N LYS A 153 0.72 8.34 -1.33
CA LYS A 153 1.14 8.07 0.04
C LYS A 153 2.13 6.90 0.09
N SER A 154 3.39 7.18 0.45
CA SER A 154 4.43 6.17 0.63
C SER A 154 4.02 5.04 1.58
N SER A 155 3.28 5.37 2.65
CA SER A 155 2.80 4.44 3.67
C SER A 155 1.95 3.30 3.09
N VAL A 156 1.04 3.62 2.17
CA VAL A 156 0.19 2.66 1.46
C VAL A 156 1.05 1.71 0.62
N HIS A 157 2.02 2.23 -0.13
CA HIS A 157 2.90 1.38 -0.93
C HIS A 157 3.75 0.44 -0.08
N LEU A 158 4.31 0.95 1.02
CA LEU A 158 5.10 0.15 1.95
C LEU A 158 4.24 -0.92 2.64
N LEU A 159 2.98 -0.61 2.98
CA LEU A 159 2.03 -1.57 3.52
C LEU A 159 1.79 -2.73 2.55
N TYR A 160 1.52 -2.45 1.27
CA TYR A 160 1.34 -3.50 0.27
C TYR A 160 2.58 -4.38 0.10
N LEU A 161 3.78 -3.77 0.06
CA LEU A 161 5.03 -4.52 -0.05
C LEU A 161 5.30 -5.35 1.21
N MET A 162 4.97 -4.84 2.39
CA MET A 162 5.05 -5.58 3.65
C MET A 162 4.07 -6.77 3.65
N GLN A 163 2.81 -6.54 3.26
CA GLN A 163 1.80 -7.60 3.15
C GLN A 163 2.22 -8.68 2.15
N MET A 164 2.81 -8.28 1.03
CA MET A 164 3.40 -9.20 0.06
C MET A 164 4.51 -10.04 0.70
N GLY A 165 5.44 -9.41 1.42
CA GLY A 165 6.51 -10.10 2.14
C GLY A 165 5.98 -11.13 3.15
N ILE A 166 4.95 -10.77 3.91
CA ILE A 166 4.27 -11.68 4.86
C ILE A 166 3.71 -12.90 4.13
N TRP A 167 2.99 -12.72 3.02
CA TRP A 167 2.42 -13.84 2.26
C TRP A 167 3.48 -14.76 1.65
N ILE A 168 4.59 -14.19 1.16
CA ILE A 168 5.72 -14.98 0.63
C ILE A 168 6.40 -15.77 1.74
N VAL A 169 6.74 -15.13 2.87
CA VAL A 169 7.44 -15.76 3.99
C VAL A 169 6.60 -16.84 4.65
N THR A 170 5.30 -16.61 4.82
CA THR A 170 4.39 -17.61 5.40
C THR A 170 4.21 -18.81 4.47
N ALA A 171 4.18 -18.61 3.15
CA ALA A 171 4.19 -19.71 2.19
C ALA A 171 5.50 -20.53 2.27
N LEU A 172 6.66 -19.86 2.37
CA LEU A 172 7.96 -20.51 2.57
C LEU A 172 8.00 -21.29 3.90
N SER A 173 7.49 -20.71 4.99
CA SER A 173 7.37 -21.38 6.30
C SER A 173 6.54 -22.65 6.19
N HIS A 174 5.36 -22.55 5.58
CA HIS A 174 4.47 -23.69 5.38
C HIS A 174 5.09 -24.80 4.52
N ARG A 175 5.98 -24.43 3.59
CA ARG A 175 6.68 -25.39 2.72
C ARG A 175 7.89 -26.05 3.37
N PHE A 176 8.72 -25.29 4.08
CA PHE A 176 10.07 -25.71 4.48
C PHE A 176 10.26 -25.85 6.00
N VAL A 177 9.42 -25.20 6.81
CA VAL A 177 9.58 -25.12 8.26
C VAL A 177 8.51 -25.91 9.00
N GLU A 178 7.27 -25.84 8.55
CA GLU A 178 6.12 -26.43 9.25
C GLU A 178 5.86 -27.89 8.87
N GLU A 179 5.28 -28.65 9.81
CA GLU A 179 4.87 -30.02 9.57
C GLU A 179 3.65 -30.06 8.64
N ARG A 180 3.62 -30.98 7.66
CA ARG A 180 2.50 -31.08 6.73
C ARG A 180 1.23 -31.56 7.42
N HIS A 181 0.24 -30.68 7.47
CA HIS A 181 -1.10 -30.97 7.97
C HIS A 181 -2.03 -31.49 6.85
N LYS A 182 -3.23 -31.96 7.23
CA LYS A 182 -4.22 -32.58 6.33
C LYS A 182 -4.77 -31.64 5.26
N ASP A 183 -4.64 -30.35 5.50
CA ASP A 183 -5.07 -29.22 4.69
C ASP A 183 -3.90 -28.55 3.94
N TYR A 184 -2.73 -29.22 3.86
CA TYR A 184 -1.52 -28.68 3.22
C TYR A 184 -1.75 -28.12 1.82
N VAL A 185 -2.40 -28.89 0.93
CA VAL A 185 -2.65 -28.47 -0.46
C VAL A 185 -3.55 -27.24 -0.50
N LEU A 186 -4.61 -27.22 0.31
CA LEU A 186 -5.55 -26.12 0.37
C LEU A 186 -4.86 -24.85 0.89
N MET A 187 -4.17 -24.94 2.02
CA MET A 187 -3.45 -23.80 2.62
C MET A 187 -2.37 -23.27 1.69
N PHE A 188 -1.55 -24.13 1.10
CA PHE A 188 -0.49 -23.66 0.19
C PHE A 188 -1.07 -23.05 -1.10
N SER A 189 -2.15 -23.61 -1.66
CA SER A 189 -2.85 -23.01 -2.80
C SER A 189 -3.45 -21.64 -2.46
N HIS A 190 -3.99 -21.49 -1.24
CA HIS A 190 -4.49 -20.22 -0.73
C HIS A 190 -3.38 -19.17 -0.72
N HIS A 191 -2.17 -19.50 -0.22
CA HIS A 191 -1.04 -18.58 -0.27
C HIS A 191 -0.70 -18.13 -1.70
N ILE A 192 -0.69 -19.05 -2.67
CA ILE A 192 -0.43 -18.70 -4.08
C ILE A 192 -1.50 -17.72 -4.61
N VAL A 193 -2.78 -18.03 -4.38
CA VAL A 193 -3.90 -17.17 -4.83
C VAL A 193 -3.83 -15.81 -4.15
N THR A 194 -3.57 -15.76 -2.85
CA THR A 194 -3.50 -14.49 -2.11
C THR A 194 -2.31 -13.64 -2.54
N ILE A 195 -1.13 -14.22 -2.79
CA ILE A 195 0.02 -13.50 -3.38
C ILE A 195 -0.37 -12.90 -4.74
N MET A 196 -1.04 -13.69 -5.60
CA MET A 196 -1.51 -13.21 -6.90
C MET A 196 -2.51 -12.06 -6.74
N LEU A 197 -3.51 -12.20 -5.87
CA LEU A 197 -4.54 -11.17 -5.66
C LEU A 197 -3.96 -9.87 -5.09
N VAL A 198 -3.07 -9.95 -4.10
CA VAL A 198 -2.40 -8.77 -3.54
C VAL A 198 -1.53 -8.10 -4.59
N TRP A 199 -0.81 -8.87 -5.41
CA TRP A 199 0.05 -8.33 -6.48
C TRP A 199 -0.76 -7.63 -7.58
N LEU A 200 -1.83 -8.26 -8.05
CA LEU A 200 -2.71 -7.67 -9.06
C LEU A 200 -3.41 -6.43 -8.48
N SER A 201 -3.88 -6.47 -7.24
CA SER A 201 -4.47 -5.30 -6.58
C SER A 201 -3.50 -4.12 -6.52
N TYR A 202 -2.22 -4.40 -6.21
CA TYR A 202 -1.17 -3.39 -6.19
C TYR A 202 -0.95 -2.81 -7.59
N THR A 203 -0.62 -3.64 -8.57
CA THR A 203 -0.23 -3.20 -9.93
C THR A 203 -1.34 -2.52 -10.72
N TYR A 204 -2.59 -3.00 -10.61
CA TYR A 204 -3.74 -2.42 -11.32
C TYR A 204 -4.33 -1.20 -10.61
N GLY A 205 -3.78 -0.80 -9.45
CA GLY A 205 -4.24 0.41 -8.76
C GLY A 205 -5.62 0.26 -8.14
N PHE A 206 -6.06 -0.95 -7.79
CA PHE A 206 -7.25 -1.18 -6.95
C PHE A 206 -6.98 -0.83 -5.47
N LEU A 207 -6.19 0.21 -5.26
CA LEU A 207 -5.71 0.65 -3.96
C LEU A 207 -6.87 1.15 -3.09
N ARG A 208 -7.98 1.64 -3.65
CA ARG A 208 -9.19 1.92 -2.84
C ARG A 208 -10.00 0.68 -2.43
N ILE A 209 -9.76 -0.48 -3.02
CA ILE A 209 -10.41 -1.73 -2.55
C ILE A 209 -9.49 -2.45 -1.58
N GLY A 210 -8.17 -2.46 -1.83
CA GLY A 210 -7.21 -3.12 -0.96
C GLY A 210 -6.57 -2.25 0.12
N THR A 211 -6.71 -0.93 0.06
CA THR A 211 -6.39 0.00 1.17
C THR A 211 -7.47 1.00 1.46
N ALA A 212 -8.39 1.26 0.53
CA ALA A 212 -9.48 2.20 0.67
C ALA A 212 -8.96 3.65 0.83
N GLY A 213 -9.32 4.53 -0.09
CA GLY A 213 -8.56 5.77 -0.27
C GLY A 213 -9.23 6.96 -0.97
N GLU A 214 -8.67 8.11 -0.60
CA GLU A 214 -8.43 9.36 -1.31
C GLU A 214 -9.17 10.64 -0.85
N ARG A 215 -8.35 11.63 -0.41
CA ARG A 215 -8.18 12.94 -1.11
C ARG A 215 -6.87 13.63 -0.72
N HIS A 216 -5.95 13.85 -1.68
CA HIS A 216 -4.99 14.96 -1.62
C HIS A 216 -4.90 15.62 -3.00
N ALA A 217 -6.00 16.26 -3.39
CA ALA A 217 -5.93 17.36 -4.34
C ALA A 217 -5.41 18.58 -3.57
N HIS A 218 -4.08 18.72 -3.49
CA HIS A 218 -3.48 19.99 -3.14
C HIS A 218 -3.86 20.99 -4.24
N LYS A 219 -4.93 21.75 -3.99
CA LYS A 219 -5.25 22.96 -4.75
C LYS A 219 -3.98 23.83 -4.71
N PRO A 220 -3.36 24.20 -5.84
CA PRO A 220 -2.27 25.17 -5.78
C PRO A 220 -2.87 26.46 -5.20
N PRO A 221 -2.24 27.09 -4.19
CA PRO A 221 -2.66 28.41 -3.77
C PRO A 221 -2.46 29.35 -4.96
N SER A 222 -3.56 29.69 -5.62
CA SER A 222 -3.65 30.93 -6.37
C SER A 222 -3.45 32.05 -5.35
N VAL A 223 -2.21 32.52 -5.20
CA VAL A 223 -1.80 33.86 -4.74
C VAL A 223 -0.28 33.83 -4.44
N LEU A 224 0.41 34.83 -5.00
CA LEU A 224 1.82 35.21 -4.83
C LEU A 224 2.87 34.53 -5.73
N GLN A 225 3.04 35.12 -6.92
CA GLN A 225 4.40 35.48 -7.36
C GLN A 225 4.39 36.86 -8.04
N PRO A 226 4.95 37.91 -7.40
CA PRO A 226 5.38 39.11 -8.08
C PRO A 226 6.80 38.85 -8.60
N GLN A 227 7.00 38.84 -9.92
CA GLN A 227 8.26 39.22 -10.59
C GLN A 227 8.14 38.99 -12.10
N ALA A 228 7.63 40.00 -12.81
CA ALA A 228 7.96 40.18 -14.22
C ALA A 228 9.29 40.95 -14.31
N TYR A 229 10.41 40.27 -14.06
CA TYR A 229 11.71 40.70 -14.57
C TYR A 229 11.98 39.91 -15.85
N GLY A 230 11.80 40.58 -16.98
CA GLY A 230 11.95 40.00 -18.31
C GLY A 230 12.02 41.11 -19.32
N MET A 231 13.13 41.84 -19.29
CA MET A 231 13.52 42.84 -20.28
C MET A 231 13.23 42.36 -21.69
N ARG A 232 12.42 43.12 -22.43
CA ARG A 232 12.50 43.16 -23.88
C ARG A 232 12.68 44.62 -24.30
N VAL A 233 13.94 44.94 -24.54
CA VAL A 233 14.43 46.20 -25.10
C VAL A 233 14.07 46.25 -26.58
N CYS A 234 13.18 47.17 -26.95
CA CYS A 234 13.07 47.85 -28.25
C CYS A 234 11.85 48.78 -28.11
N GLY A 235 11.86 50.10 -28.23
CA GLY A 235 12.83 51.09 -28.66
C GLY A 235 12.08 52.43 -28.68
N ARG A 236 12.57 53.39 -27.89
CA ARG A 236 12.37 54.86 -28.02
C ARG A 236 10.95 55.44 -27.92
N ARG A 237 10.69 56.07 -26.76
CA ARG A 237 10.05 57.39 -26.72
C ARG A 237 10.58 58.16 -25.50
N LEU A 238 11.64 58.95 -25.70
CA LEU A 238 12.03 60.00 -24.77
C LEU A 238 11.47 61.32 -25.30
N THR A 239 10.61 61.94 -24.50
CA THR A 239 10.20 63.34 -24.64
C THR A 239 11.27 64.24 -24.03
N SER A 240 11.75 65.26 -24.76
CA SER A 240 11.94 66.63 -24.26
C SER A 240 12.74 67.50 -25.25
N MET A 241 12.19 68.70 -25.54
CA MET A 241 12.87 69.97 -25.84
C MET A 241 13.89 70.06 -27.00
N CYS A 242 13.52 70.75 -28.09
CA CYS A 242 13.90 72.15 -28.37
C CYS A 242 13.72 72.52 -29.86
N HIS A 243 12.99 73.62 -30.07
CA HIS A 243 13.15 74.67 -31.09
C HIS A 243 13.24 74.37 -32.60
N CYS A 244 12.27 75.00 -33.29
CA CYS A 244 12.44 75.95 -34.41
C CYS A 244 12.00 75.50 -35.81
N GLY A 245 11.04 76.27 -36.37
CA GLY A 245 10.99 76.59 -37.80
C GLY A 245 9.81 76.03 -38.60
N GLN A 246 8.80 76.91 -38.83
CA GLN A 246 8.09 77.18 -40.11
C GLN A 246 7.48 76.00 -40.91
N ASP A 247 6.29 76.02 -41.48
CA ASP A 247 5.32 77.08 -41.79
C ASP A 247 4.01 76.43 -42.29
N SER A 248 2.94 77.23 -42.36
CA SER A 248 1.73 77.05 -43.21
C SER A 248 0.48 76.30 -42.68
N ARG A 249 -0.59 77.09 -42.49
CA ARG A 249 -2.02 76.81 -42.22
C ARG A 249 -2.80 76.39 -43.50
N PRO A 250 -4.17 76.30 -43.55
CA PRO A 250 -5.22 75.85 -42.60
C PRO A 250 -6.33 74.92 -43.21
N GLY A 251 -7.21 74.37 -42.37
CA GLY A 251 -8.59 73.94 -42.70
C GLY A 251 -8.87 72.46 -42.37
N MET A 252 -10.02 71.98 -41.87
CA MET A 252 -11.33 72.57 -41.56
C MET A 252 -12.14 71.50 -40.75
N ARG A 253 -12.87 71.95 -39.72
CA ARG A 253 -14.12 71.40 -39.10
C ARG A 253 -14.16 70.00 -38.44
N GLN A 254 -14.52 70.02 -37.14
CA GLN A 254 -15.21 68.97 -36.38
C GLN A 254 -16.72 68.96 -36.69
N ILE A 255 -17.38 67.79 -36.66
CA ILE A 255 -18.81 67.61 -36.27
C ILE A 255 -18.99 66.24 -35.54
N PRO A 256 -19.82 66.14 -34.46
CA PRO A 256 -19.92 65.00 -33.53
C PRO A 256 -21.21 64.16 -33.71
N LEU A 257 -21.25 62.92 -33.18
CA LEU A 257 -22.50 62.16 -32.94
C LEU A 257 -22.29 61.25 -31.70
N VAL A 258 -22.78 61.63 -30.53
CA VAL A 258 -24.10 61.36 -29.93
C VAL A 258 -24.18 60.02 -29.19
N ARG A 259 -24.48 60.18 -27.90
CA ARG A 259 -24.62 59.22 -26.81
C ARG A 259 -26.06 58.70 -26.77
N SER A 260 -26.26 57.39 -26.76
CA SER A 260 -27.49 56.75 -26.23
C SER A 260 -27.06 55.41 -25.60
N ARG A 261 -26.88 55.34 -24.27
CA ARG A 261 -27.87 55.11 -23.20
C ARG A 261 -28.60 53.76 -23.34
N LEU A 262 -28.08 52.77 -22.61
CA LEU A 262 -28.76 51.54 -22.16
C LEU A 262 -30.06 51.87 -21.40
N PRO A 263 -31.01 50.92 -21.38
CA PRO A 263 -31.36 50.31 -20.11
C PRO A 263 -31.54 48.77 -20.17
N ASP A 264 -30.86 48.05 -19.25
CA ASP A 264 -31.35 47.13 -18.19
C ASP A 264 -32.69 46.35 -18.36
N PRO A 265 -32.97 45.32 -17.53
CA PRO A 265 -32.37 43.98 -17.46
C PRO A 265 -33.47 42.87 -17.42
N ALA A 266 -33.05 41.62 -17.12
CA ALA A 266 -33.81 40.57 -16.43
C ALA A 266 -34.46 39.40 -17.22
N CYS A 267 -34.19 38.20 -16.65
CA CYS A 267 -34.90 36.92 -16.66
C CYS A 267 -34.98 36.10 -17.96
N GLN A 268 -34.24 34.98 -17.98
CA GLN A 268 -34.72 33.66 -17.54
C GLN A 268 -33.55 32.76 -17.15
#